data_AF-A0A498GZZ7-F1
#
_entry.id   AF-A0A498GZZ7-F1
#
_cell.length_a   1.000
_cell.length_b   1.000
_cell.length_c   1.000
_cell.angle_alpha   90.00
_cell.angle_beta   90.00
_cell.angle_gamma   90.00
#
_symmetry.space_group_name_H-M   'P 1'
#
loop_
_entity.id
_entity.type
_entity.pdbx_description
1 polymer ?
#
loop_
_entity_poly.entity_id
_entity_poly.type
_entity_poly.pdbx_seq_one_letter_code
_entity_poly.pdbx_strand_id
1 'polypeptide(L)'
;MTDRAPLAEGGYAVILQHPVFAADGSLIGATSITFDPYLLLKAEIEPVLNGTPYTAMVAETDGTILYDADPAEITKETFNESLYAEFPEVIAFAREYAQNQSGNATYSFYDTGFNRVVQKEAFWTTVGLHGTEWRLIIIREMGEA
;
A
#
# COMPACT_ATOMS: atom_id res chain seq x y z
N MET A 1 9.13 12.57 -1.18
CA MET A 1 7.79 12.03 -1.47
C MET A 1 6.91 12.44 -0.32
N THR A 2 5.62 12.63 -0.55
CA THR A 2 4.61 12.78 0.52
C THR A 2 3.90 11.45 0.70
N ASP A 3 3.27 11.23 1.86
CA ASP A 3 2.42 10.06 2.09
C ASP A 3 1.17 10.17 1.19
N ARG A 4 0.27 11.11 1.47
CA ARG A 4 -0.80 11.50 0.53
C ARG A 4 -1.19 12.98 0.66
N ALA A 5 -1.54 13.60 -0.46
CA ALA A 5 -2.03 14.97 -0.54
C ALA A 5 -3.45 14.98 -1.14
N PRO A 6 -4.45 15.60 -0.48
CA PRO A 6 -5.80 15.70 -1.03
C PRO A 6 -5.82 16.60 -2.27
N LEU A 7 -6.61 16.23 -3.27
CA LEU A 7 -6.83 17.01 -4.49
C LEU A 7 -8.10 17.84 -4.40
N ALA A 8 -8.11 19.03 -5.02
CA ALA A 8 -9.27 19.92 -5.02
C ALA A 8 -10.47 19.31 -5.78
N GLU A 9 -10.18 18.49 -6.77
CA GLU A 9 -11.14 17.74 -7.59
C GLU A 9 -11.65 16.47 -6.89
N GLY A 10 -11.11 16.13 -5.72
CA GLY A 10 -11.41 14.92 -4.95
C GLY A 10 -10.34 13.83 -5.10
N GLY A 11 -10.25 12.98 -4.08
CA GLY A 11 -9.22 11.92 -3.99
C GLY A 11 -7.88 12.42 -3.46
N TYR A 12 -6.85 11.59 -3.65
CA TYR A 12 -5.50 11.82 -3.13
C TYR A 12 -4.45 11.58 -4.20
N ALA A 13 -3.30 12.25 -4.06
CA ALA A 13 -2.12 12.02 -4.89
C ALA A 13 -0.85 11.96 -4.04
N VAL A 14 0.21 11.44 -4.63
CA VAL A 14 1.56 11.49 -4.07
C VAL A 14 2.35 12.57 -4.78
N ILE A 15 3.10 13.37 -4.01
CA ILE A 15 3.91 14.46 -4.54
C ILE A 15 5.39 14.17 -4.26
N LEU A 16 6.19 14.12 -5.31
CA LEU A 16 7.65 14.14 -5.22
C LEU A 16 8.15 15.54 -5.51
N GLN A 17 8.79 16.17 -4.53
CA GLN A 17 9.32 17.53 -4.67
C GLN A 17 10.84 17.54 -4.50
N HIS A 18 11.52 18.34 -5.32
CA HIS A 18 12.96 18.57 -5.24
C HIS A 18 13.27 20.07 -5.23
N PRO A 19 14.10 20.57 -4.29
CA PRO A 19 14.50 21.97 -4.26
C PRO A 19 15.44 22.32 -5.42
N VAL A 20 15.34 23.54 -5.93
CA VAL A 20 16.23 24.08 -6.97
C VAL A 20 17.07 25.19 -6.37
N PHE A 21 18.39 25.06 -6.51
CA PHE A 21 19.36 26.03 -6.01
C PHE A 21 20.05 26.74 -7.18
N ALA A 22 20.31 28.04 -7.02
CA ALA A 22 21.19 28.78 -7.92
C ALA A 22 22.67 28.39 -7.70
N ALA A 23 23.54 28.85 -8.59
CA ALA A 23 24.99 28.54 -8.51
C ALA A 23 25.66 29.04 -7.23
N ASP A 24 25.10 30.06 -6.59
CA ASP A 24 25.56 30.61 -5.30
C ASP A 24 25.00 29.84 -4.08
N GLY A 25 24.23 28.77 -4.31
CA GLY A 25 23.62 27.96 -3.26
C GLY A 25 22.32 28.52 -2.70
N SER A 26 21.81 29.64 -3.21
CA SER A 26 20.51 30.18 -2.79
C SER A 26 19.35 29.30 -3.28
N LEU A 27 18.34 29.05 -2.42
CA LEU A 27 17.12 28.35 -2.81
C LEU A 27 16.28 29.29 -3.70
N ILE A 28 16.05 28.89 -4.95
CA ILE A 28 15.30 29.70 -5.93
C ILE A 28 13.93 29.12 -6.29
N GLY A 29 13.61 27.92 -5.78
CA GLY A 29 12.30 27.31 -5.98
C GLY A 29 12.33 25.80 -5.74
N ALA A 30 11.33 25.12 -6.30
CA ALA A 30 11.24 23.66 -6.30
C ALA A 30 10.56 23.18 -7.59
N THR A 31 10.89 21.95 -7.99
CA THR A 31 10.14 21.21 -9.02
C THR A 31 9.35 20.09 -8.35
N SER A 32 8.15 19.82 -8.82
CA SER A 32 7.31 18.74 -8.28
C SER A 32 6.75 17.84 -9.38
N ILE A 33 6.59 16.57 -9.05
CA ILE A 33 5.83 15.58 -9.81
C ILE A 33 4.68 15.13 -8.92
N THR A 34 3.47 15.18 -9.45
CA THR A 34 2.25 14.69 -8.79
C THR A 34 1.74 13.50 -9.57
N PHE A 35 1.42 12.41 -8.88
CA PHE A 35 0.91 11.20 -9.52
C PHE A 35 -0.12 10.49 -8.64
N ASP A 36 -0.99 9.73 -9.29
CA ASP A 36 -1.89 8.79 -8.64
C ASP A 36 -1.08 7.53 -8.26
N PRO A 37 -0.95 7.20 -6.96
CA PRO A 37 -0.19 6.03 -6.53
C PRO A 37 -0.79 4.72 -7.06
N TYR A 38 -2.12 4.62 -7.16
CA TYR A 38 -2.77 3.41 -7.63
C TYR A 38 -2.40 3.13 -9.09
N LEU A 39 -2.46 4.14 -9.97
CA LEU A 39 -2.11 3.98 -11.38
C LEU A 39 -0.64 3.60 -11.58
N LEU A 40 0.27 4.21 -10.81
CA LEU A 40 1.69 3.87 -10.85
C LEU A 40 1.92 2.42 -10.39
N LEU A 41 1.41 2.06 -9.21
CA LEU A 41 1.60 0.73 -8.62
C LEU A 41 0.99 -0.37 -9.49
N LYS A 42 -0.22 -0.15 -10.00
CA LYS A 42 -0.89 -1.09 -10.90
C LYS A 42 -0.05 -1.40 -12.14
N ALA A 43 0.50 -0.37 -12.79
CA ALA A 43 1.30 -0.53 -14.00
C ALA A 43 2.58 -1.35 -13.78
N GLU A 44 3.16 -1.28 -12.57
CA GLU A 44 4.38 -2.02 -12.22
C GLU A 44 4.09 -3.43 -11.65
N ILE A 45 3.02 -3.58 -10.88
CA ILE A 45 2.70 -4.82 -10.16
C ILE A 45 2.00 -5.85 -11.06
N GLU A 46 0.95 -5.45 -11.80
CA GLU A 46 0.12 -6.40 -12.56
C GLU A 46 0.93 -7.23 -13.58
N PRO A 47 1.87 -6.66 -14.36
CA PRO A 47 2.64 -7.44 -15.33
C PRO A 47 3.51 -8.52 -14.69
N VAL A 48 4.00 -8.28 -13.46
CA VAL A 48 4.90 -9.19 -12.75
C VAL A 48 4.14 -10.35 -12.11
N LEU A 49 2.93 -10.10 -11.63
CA LEU A 49 2.11 -11.12 -10.96
C LEU A 49 1.20 -11.90 -11.92
N ASN A 50 1.02 -11.42 -13.15
CA ASN A 50 0.19 -12.08 -14.14
C ASN A 50 0.60 -13.54 -14.38
N GLY A 51 -0.34 -14.46 -14.25
CA GLY A 51 -0.12 -15.90 -14.40
C GLY A 51 0.52 -16.58 -13.18
N THR A 52 0.72 -15.86 -12.08
CA THR A 52 1.19 -16.42 -10.80
C THR A 52 0.02 -16.61 -9.84
N PRO A 53 0.15 -17.46 -8.80
CA PRO A 53 -0.88 -17.62 -7.76
C PRO A 53 -0.80 -16.55 -6.66
N TYR A 54 -0.06 -15.46 -6.90
CA TYR A 54 0.18 -14.41 -5.91
C TYR A 54 -0.60 -13.14 -6.24
N THR A 55 -1.03 -12.45 -5.19
CA THR A 55 -1.57 -11.09 -5.25
C THR A 55 -0.64 -10.14 -4.49
N ALA A 56 -0.93 -8.84 -4.56
CA ALA A 56 -0.18 -7.85 -3.80
C ALA A 56 -1.10 -6.80 -3.20
N MET A 57 -0.63 -6.25 -2.09
CA MET A 57 -1.17 -5.08 -1.43
C MET A 57 -0.03 -4.10 -1.19
N VAL A 58 -0.29 -2.81 -1.33
CA VAL A 58 0.63 -1.75 -0.92
C VAL A 58 -0.06 -0.86 0.07
N ALA A 59 0.55 -0.68 1.24
CA ALA A 59 -0.02 0.09 2.33
C ALA A 59 0.97 1.08 2.94
N GLU A 60 0.44 2.20 3.44
CA GLU A 60 1.15 3.13 4.30
C GLU A 60 1.27 2.58 5.73
N THR A 61 2.16 3.16 6.54
CA THR A 61 2.36 2.75 7.94
C THR A 61 1.19 3.12 8.85
N ASP A 62 0.30 4.00 8.41
CA ASP A 62 -0.96 4.32 9.07
C ASP A 62 -2.10 3.33 8.75
N GLY A 63 -1.82 2.31 7.92
CA GLY A 63 -2.78 1.27 7.54
C GLY A 63 -3.63 1.61 6.32
N THR A 64 -3.39 2.74 5.65
CA THR A 64 -4.10 3.11 4.41
C THR A 64 -3.61 2.28 3.24
N ILE A 65 -4.54 1.67 2.51
CA ILE A 65 -4.24 0.84 1.33
C ILE A 65 -4.16 1.71 0.07
N LEU A 66 -2.98 1.74 -0.56
CA LEU A 66 -2.70 2.47 -1.80
C LEU A 66 -2.96 1.63 -3.06
N TYR A 67 -2.82 0.31 -2.93
CA TYR A 67 -3.10 -0.66 -3.98
C TYR A 67 -3.51 -1.98 -3.34
N ASP A 68 -4.51 -2.63 -3.92
CA ASP A 68 -4.86 -4.02 -3.65
C ASP A 68 -5.33 -4.70 -4.95
N ALA A 69 -5.20 -6.02 -5.02
CA ALA A 69 -5.76 -6.82 -6.11
C ALA A 69 -7.30 -6.81 -6.13
N ASP A 70 -7.94 -6.57 -4.98
CA ASP A 70 -9.36 -6.22 -4.90
C ASP A 70 -9.54 -4.69 -4.81
N PRO A 71 -10.00 -4.03 -5.88
CA PRO A 71 -10.18 -2.58 -5.88
C PRO A 71 -11.12 -2.06 -4.81
N ALA A 72 -12.00 -2.91 -4.24
CA ALA A 72 -12.88 -2.52 -3.16
C ALA A 72 -12.13 -2.27 -1.85
N GLU A 73 -10.87 -2.69 -1.71
CA GLU A 73 -10.03 -2.45 -0.52
C GLU A 73 -9.17 -1.19 -0.62
N ILE A 74 -9.04 -0.59 -1.81
CA ILE A 74 -8.26 0.62 -1.99
C ILE A 74 -8.89 1.78 -1.20
N THR A 75 -8.05 2.62 -0.59
CA THR A 75 -8.41 3.75 0.30
C THR A 75 -9.04 3.36 1.64
N LYS A 76 -9.25 2.08 1.91
CA LYS A 76 -9.66 1.64 3.24
C LYS A 76 -8.54 1.85 4.25
N GLU A 77 -8.95 2.27 5.45
CA GLU A 77 -8.07 2.35 6.62
C GLU A 77 -8.24 1.06 7.42
N THR A 78 -7.27 0.14 7.35
CA THR A 78 -7.38 -1.18 7.97
C THR A 78 -7.70 -1.14 9.47
N PHE A 79 -7.29 -0.07 10.17
CA PHE A 79 -7.53 0.08 11.60
C PHE A 79 -8.91 0.61 11.98
N ASN A 80 -9.62 1.28 11.06
CA ASN A 80 -10.87 1.99 11.33
C ASN A 80 -12.06 1.42 10.55
N GLU A 81 -11.84 0.41 9.71
CA GLU A 81 -12.88 -0.15 8.86
C GLU A 81 -13.66 -1.30 9.51
N SER A 82 -14.98 -1.20 9.45
CA SER A 82 -15.90 -2.20 10.02
C SER A 82 -15.74 -3.58 9.38
N LEU A 83 -15.25 -3.63 8.14
CA LEU A 83 -14.97 -4.85 7.40
C LEU A 83 -14.02 -5.81 8.14
N TYR A 84 -13.06 -5.26 8.89
CA TYR A 84 -12.03 -6.06 9.56
C TYR A 84 -12.38 -6.42 11.01
N ALA A 85 -13.55 -5.98 11.51
CA ALA A 85 -13.94 -6.18 12.91
C ALA A 85 -14.07 -7.67 13.31
N GLU A 86 -14.45 -8.52 12.35
CA GLU A 86 -14.57 -9.97 12.56
C GLU A 86 -13.24 -10.72 12.36
N PHE A 87 -12.19 -10.02 11.90
CA PHE A 87 -10.89 -10.60 11.56
C PHE A 87 -9.75 -9.92 12.36
N PRO A 88 -9.63 -10.20 13.67
CA PRO A 88 -8.58 -9.59 14.51
C PRO A 88 -7.16 -9.91 14.02
N GLU A 89 -6.98 -11.01 13.29
CA GLU A 89 -5.71 -11.38 12.66
C GLU A 89 -5.28 -10.38 11.58
N VAL A 90 -6.22 -9.78 10.84
CA VAL A 90 -5.92 -8.72 9.85
C VAL A 90 -5.42 -7.47 10.54
N ILE A 91 -6.04 -7.08 11.67
CA ILE A 91 -5.59 -5.94 12.47
C ILE A 91 -4.20 -6.20 13.07
N ALA A 92 -3.93 -7.42 13.54
CA ALA A 92 -2.62 -7.82 14.04
C ALA A 92 -1.56 -7.75 12.93
N PHE A 93 -1.86 -8.31 11.75
CA PHE A 93 -1.01 -8.23 10.57
C PHE A 93 -0.71 -6.77 10.18
N ALA A 94 -1.73 -5.91 10.19
CA ALA A 94 -1.56 -4.49 9.88
C ALA A 94 -0.64 -3.76 10.87
N ARG A 95 -0.71 -4.09 12.15
CA ARG A 95 0.23 -3.56 13.16
C ARG A 95 1.65 -4.07 12.93
N GLU A 96 1.81 -5.34 12.56
CA GLU A 96 3.12 -5.93 12.28
C GLU A 96 3.80 -5.27 11.08
N TYR A 97 3.11 -5.11 9.95
CA TYR A 97 3.73 -4.45 8.80
C TYR A 97 3.94 -2.95 9.06
N ALA A 98 3.09 -2.28 9.85
CA ALA A 98 3.27 -0.87 10.17
C ALA A 98 4.59 -0.64 10.93
N GLN A 99 4.90 -1.52 11.89
CA GLN A 99 6.05 -1.38 12.79
C GLN A 99 7.35 -1.94 12.22
N ASN A 100 7.28 -2.95 11.36
CA ASN A 100 8.46 -3.65 10.86
C ASN A 100 8.67 -3.41 9.36
N GLN A 101 9.90 -3.07 8.96
CA GLN A 101 10.21 -2.78 7.55
C GLN A 101 10.13 -4.01 6.63
N SER A 102 10.22 -5.22 7.19
CA SER A 102 10.05 -6.48 6.46
C SER A 102 9.60 -7.57 7.40
N GLY A 103 8.93 -8.59 6.88
CA GLY A 103 8.51 -9.73 7.67
C GLY A 103 7.59 -10.66 6.92
N ASN A 104 6.94 -11.55 7.67
CA ASN A 104 5.91 -12.45 7.17
C ASN A 104 4.85 -12.68 8.24
N ALA A 105 3.66 -13.06 7.79
CA ALA A 105 2.54 -13.41 8.65
C ALA A 105 1.59 -14.35 7.93
N THR A 106 0.80 -15.08 8.71
CA THR A 106 -0.35 -15.84 8.23
C THR A 106 -1.59 -15.31 8.92
N TYR A 107 -2.68 -15.14 8.18
CA TYR A 107 -3.96 -14.69 8.72
C TYR A 107 -5.12 -15.25 7.90
N SER A 108 -6.31 -15.30 8.49
CA SER A 108 -7.54 -15.66 7.78
C SER A 108 -8.28 -14.40 7.33
N PHE A 109 -8.68 -14.35 6.06
CA PHE A 109 -9.52 -13.29 5.52
C PHE A 109 -10.27 -13.78 4.28
N TYR A 110 -11.18 -12.96 3.75
CA TYR A 110 -11.85 -13.28 2.49
C TYR A 110 -10.87 -13.46 1.34
N ASP A 111 -11.16 -14.41 0.45
CA ASP A 111 -10.51 -14.50 -0.85
C ASP A 111 -10.75 -13.24 -1.68
N THR A 112 -9.92 -13.05 -2.70
CA THR A 112 -10.07 -11.95 -3.65
C THR A 112 -11.48 -11.99 -4.27
N GLY A 113 -12.27 -10.92 -4.10
CA GLY A 113 -13.67 -10.88 -4.49
C GLY A 113 -14.70 -11.25 -3.41
N PHE A 114 -14.28 -11.46 -2.16
CA PHE A 114 -15.15 -11.58 -0.99
C PHE A 114 -16.14 -12.77 -0.99
N ASN A 115 -15.77 -13.93 -1.55
CA ASN A 115 -16.66 -15.08 -1.66
C ASN A 115 -16.62 -16.00 -0.44
N ARG A 116 -15.43 -16.26 0.10
CA ARG A 116 -15.23 -17.16 1.25
C ARG A 116 -13.98 -16.80 2.05
N VAL A 117 -13.93 -17.25 3.29
CA VAL A 117 -12.73 -17.10 4.13
C VAL A 117 -11.69 -18.15 3.75
N VAL A 118 -10.46 -17.69 3.51
CA VAL A 118 -9.28 -18.51 3.21
C VAL A 118 -8.13 -18.11 4.12
N GLN A 119 -7.17 -19.02 4.30
CA GLN A 119 -5.93 -18.67 4.95
C GLN A 119 -5.02 -17.95 3.95
N LYS A 120 -4.36 -16.87 4.37
CA LYS A 120 -3.42 -16.09 3.55
C LYS A 120 -2.03 -16.14 4.18
N GLU A 121 -1.02 -16.36 3.35
CA GLU A 121 0.39 -16.20 3.71
C GLU A 121 0.92 -14.92 3.05
N ALA A 122 1.45 -14.01 3.86
CA ALA A 122 1.93 -12.70 3.40
C ALA A 122 3.40 -12.50 3.75
N PHE A 123 4.14 -11.95 2.80
CA PHE A 123 5.51 -11.47 2.99
C PHE A 123 5.57 -10.01 2.60
N TRP A 124 6.25 -9.19 3.40
CA TRP A 124 6.42 -7.78 3.07
C TRP A 124 7.85 -7.30 3.15
N THR A 125 8.10 -6.24 2.38
CA THR A 125 9.29 -5.41 2.46
C THR A 125 8.87 -3.93 2.38
N THR A 126 9.83 -3.02 2.51
CA THR A 126 9.59 -1.58 2.46
C THR A 126 10.19 -0.98 1.19
N VAL A 127 9.38 -0.22 0.48
CA VAL A 127 9.81 0.64 -0.63
C VAL A 127 9.51 2.09 -0.26
N GLY A 128 10.31 3.03 -0.75
CA GLY A 128 10.14 4.41 -0.34
C GLY A 128 11.17 5.35 -0.91
N LEU A 129 10.90 6.66 -0.78
CA LEU A 129 11.79 7.70 -1.25
C LEU A 129 11.67 8.95 -0.36
N HIS A 130 12.82 9.50 0.05
CA HIS A 130 12.90 10.70 0.91
C HIS A 130 12.09 10.61 2.21
N GLY A 131 12.16 9.46 2.89
CA GLY A 131 11.57 9.28 4.22
C GLY A 131 10.11 8.83 4.23
N THR A 132 9.40 8.88 3.10
CA THR A 132 8.11 8.17 2.98
C THR A 132 8.38 6.69 2.74
N GLU A 133 7.67 5.86 3.49
CA GLU A 133 7.74 4.40 3.43
C GLU A 133 6.39 3.80 3.08
N TRP A 134 6.39 2.89 2.12
CA TRP A 134 5.27 2.01 1.80
C TRP A 134 5.67 0.57 2.04
N ARG A 135 4.74 -0.22 2.57
CA ARG A 135 4.90 -1.67 2.68
C ARG A 135 4.41 -2.28 1.38
N LEU A 136 5.29 -2.99 0.68
CA LEU A 136 4.93 -3.85 -0.44
C LEU A 136 4.72 -5.26 0.10
N ILE A 137 3.49 -5.74 0.04
CA ILE A 137 3.09 -7.04 0.54
C ILE A 137 2.75 -7.95 -0.64
N ILE A 138 3.37 -9.13 -0.68
CA ILE A 138 3.00 -10.22 -1.59
C ILE A 138 2.23 -11.25 -0.80
N ILE A 139 1.07 -11.66 -1.33
CA ILE A 139 0.10 -12.50 -0.65
C ILE A 139 -0.15 -13.75 -1.48
N ARG A 140 -0.21 -14.90 -0.79
CA ARG A 140 -0.67 -16.16 -1.36
C ARG A 140 -1.92 -16.60 -0.61
N GLU A 141 -2.98 -16.86 -1.36
CA GLU A 141 -4.16 -17.53 -0.80
C GLU A 141 -3.90 -19.04 -0.72
N MET A 142 -4.12 -19.59 0.46
CA MET A 142 -4.06 -21.00 0.78
C MET A 142 -5.48 -21.57 0.75
N GLY A 143 -5.65 -22.85 1.09
CA GLY A 143 -6.97 -23.49 1.13
C GLY A 143 -7.93 -22.83 2.14
N GLU A 144 -9.10 -23.45 2.29
CA GLU A 144 -10.09 -23.01 3.28
C GLU A 144 -9.48 -22.97 4.70
N ALA A 145 -9.78 -21.89 5.43
CA ALA A 145 -9.28 -21.62 6.78
C ALA A 145 -9.97 -22.48 7.85
#